data_AF-A0A6V7M1L3-F1
#
_entry.id   AF-A0A6V7M1L3-F1
#
_cell.length_a   1.000
_cell.length_b   1.000
_cell.length_c   1.000
_cell.angle_alpha   90.00
_cell.angle_beta   90.00
_cell.angle_gamma   90.00
#
_symmetry.space_group_name_H-M   'P 1'
#
loop_
_entity.id
_entity.type
_entity.pdbx_description
1 polymer ?
#
loop_
_entity_poly.entity_id
_entity_poly.type
_entity_poly.pdbx_seq_one_letter_code
_entity_poly.pdbx_strand_id
1 'polypeptide(L)' 'GMKYLHSSPIRVHGYLTSRNCVIDARWVLKVADYGLPAFYEAQNIVPPPKSAR' A
#
# COMPACT_ATOMS: atom_id res chain seq x y z
N GLY A 1 7.04 9.54 1.33
CA GLY A 1 6.07 8.47 1.02
C GLY A 1 4.86 8.54 1.93
N MET A 2 4.96 8.00 3.14
CA MET A 2 3.78 7.80 4.00
C MET A 2 3.04 9.07 4.43
N LYS A 3 3.73 10.17 4.75
CA LYS A 3 3.08 11.44 5.07
C LYS A 3 2.18 11.94 3.94
N TYR A 4 2.64 11.83 2.70
CA TYR A 4 1.83 12.16 1.51
C TYR A 4 0.62 11.24 1.39
N LEU A 5 0.83 9.92 1.54
CA LEU A 5 -0.26 8.95 1.48
C LEU A 5 -1.34 9.26 2.54
N HIS A 6 -0.92 9.60 3.75
CA HIS A 6 -1.83 9.93 4.85
C HIS A 6 -2.58 11.24 4.65
N SER A 7 -1.99 12.21 3.94
CA SER A 7 -2.70 13.43 3.52
C SER A 7 -3.57 13.26 2.28
N SER A 8 -3.40 12.17 1.52
CA SER A 8 -4.16 11.90 0.31
C SER A 8 -5.52 11.27 0.63
N PRO A 9 -6.46 11.22 -0.34
CA PRO A 9 -7.74 10.53 -0.17
C PRO A 9 -7.63 9.04 0.21
N ILE A 10 -6.51 8.39 -0.11
CA ILE A 10 -6.23 6.99 0.27
C ILE A 10 -6.11 6.86 1.80
N ARG A 11 -5.58 7.88 2.49
CA ARG A 11 -5.36 8.03 3.95
C ARG A 11 -4.51 6.96 4.64
N VAL A 12 -4.56 5.71 4.22
CA VAL A 12 -3.86 4.56 4.82
C VAL A 12 -3.36 3.63 3.73
N HIS A 13 -2.20 3.03 3.93
CA HIS A 13 -1.69 1.99 3.02
C HIS A 13 -2.45 0.67 3.18
N GLY A 14 -2.85 0.34 4.41
CA GLY A 14 -3.61 -0.87 4.75
C GLY A 14 -2.78 -2.15 4.86
N TYR A 15 -1.65 -2.26 4.15
CA TYR A 15 -0.78 -3.44 4.14
C TYR A 15 0.71 -3.10 3.92
N LEU A 16 1.23 -2.12 4.67
CA LEU A 16 2.64 -1.72 4.56
C LEU A 16 3.53 -2.80 5.19
N THR A 17 4.31 -3.50 4.37
CA THR A 17 5.32 -4.49 4.77
C THR A 17 6.59 -4.28 3.95
N SER A 18 7.72 -4.89 4.35
CA SER A 18 8.98 -4.81 3.59
C SER A 18 8.84 -5.30 2.14
N ARG A 19 7.92 -6.24 1.88
CA ARG A 19 7.61 -6.74 0.52
C ARG A 19 7.02 -5.67 -0.39
N ASN A 20 6.34 -4.68 0.18
CA ASN A 20 5.70 -3.59 -0.55
C ASN A 20 6.59 -2.33 -0.59
N CYS A 21 7.84 -2.45 -0.14
CA CYS A 21 8.86 -1.43 -0.24
C CYS A 21 9.91 -1.86 -1.27
N VAL A 22 9.90 -1.23 -2.43
CA VAL A 22 10.81 -1.56 -3.55
C VAL A 22 11.86 -0.47 -3.72
N ILE A 23 13.08 -0.85 -4.10
CA ILE A 23 14.18 0.08 -4.37
C ILE A 23 14.34 0.22 -5.89
N ASP A 24 14.40 1.44 -6.41
CA ASP A 24 14.67 1.67 -7.85
C ASP A 24 16.19 1.70 -8.16
N ALA A 25 16.54 1.83 -9.46
CA ALA A 25 17.93 1.85 -9.92
C ALA A 25 18.78 3.00 -9.34
N ARG A 26 18.15 4.03 -8.75
CA ARG A 26 18.82 5.15 -8.09
C ARG A 26 18.87 4.98 -6.57
N TRP A 27 18.63 3.77 -6.07
CA TRP A 27 18.61 3.44 -4.65
C TRP A 27 17.55 4.19 -3.84
N VAL A 28 16.43 4.58 -4.46
CA VAL A 28 15.33 5.26 -3.77
C VAL A 28 14.23 4.27 -3.41
N LEU A 29 13.82 4.27 -2.14
CA LEU A 29 12.68 3.48 -1.66
C LEU A 29 11.36 4.06 -2.17
N LYS A 30 10.57 3.18 -2.79
CA LYS A 30 9.20 3.43 -3.24
C LYS A 30 8.24 2.50 -2.50
N VAL A 31 7.08 3.05 -2.20
CA VAL A 31 5.98 2.33 -1.54
C VAL A 31 4.99 1.91 -2.63
N ALA A 32 4.71 0.61 -2.72
CA ALA A 32 3.80 0.00 -3.68
C ALA A 32 2.50 -0.48 -3.02
N ASP A 33 1.51 -0.92 -3.80
CA ASP A 33 0.30 -1.61 -3.30
C ASP A 33 -0.57 -0.83 -2.30
N TYR A 34 -0.48 0.49 -2.31
CA TYR A 34 -1.40 1.35 -1.56
C TYR A 34 -2.74 1.51 -2.30
N GLY A 35 -3.82 1.81 -1.57
CA GLY A 35 -5.15 2.00 -2.16
C GLY A 35 -5.89 0.71 -2.54
N LEU A 36 -5.24 -0.45 -2.47
CA LEU A 36 -5.86 -1.76 -2.70
C LEU A 36 -7.10 -2.03 -1.83
N PRO A 37 -7.16 -1.64 -0.54
CA PRO A 37 -8.38 -1.86 0.26
C PRO A 37 -9.62 -1.21 -0.36
N ALA A 38 -9.52 0.04 -0.82
CA ALA A 38 -10.61 0.76 -1.46
C ALA A 38 -10.96 0.16 -2.83
N PHE A 39 -9.96 -0.35 -3.56
CA PHE A 39 -10.18 -1.06 -4.81
C PHE A 39 -10.98 -2.36 -4.60
N TYR A 40 -10.59 -3.19 -3.61
CA TYR A 40 -11.31 -4.44 -3.32
C TYR A 40 -12.76 -4.19 -2.91
N GLU A 41 -13.00 -3.17 -2.09
CA GLU A 41 -14.35 -2.75 -1.70
C GLU A 41 -15.18 -2.34 -2.93
N ALA A 42 -14.63 -1.50 -3.81
CA ALA A 42 -15.31 -1.04 -5.02
C ALA A 42 -15.66 -2.19 -5.99
N GLN A 43 -14.88 -3.28 -5.97
CA GLN A 43 -15.10 -4.45 -6.83
C GLN A 43 -15.88 -5.58 -6.14
N ASN A 44 -16.33 -5.40 -4.89
CA ASN A 44 -16.93 -6.47 -4.07
C ASN A 44 -16.03 -7.72 -3.97
N ILE A 45 -14.71 -7.53 -3.92
CA ILE A 45 -13.73 -8.61 -3.78
C ILE A 45 -13.33 -8.72 -2.31
N VAL A 46 -13.32 -9.94 -1.77
CA VAL A 46 -12.82 -10.18 -0.41
C VAL A 46 -11.29 -10.02 -0.41
N PRO A 47 -10.73 -9.09 0.39
CA PRO A 47 -9.29 -8.89 0.42
C PRO A 47 -8.58 -10.11 1.04
N PRO A 48 -7.34 -10.40 0.61
CA PRO A 48 -6.56 -11.47 1.22
C PRO A 48 -6.27 -11.17 2.71
N PRO A 49 -6.12 -12.19 3.55
CA PRO A 49 -5.83 -12.01 4.97
C PRO A 49 -4.50 -11.28 5.15
N LYS A 50 -4.49 -10.29 6.04
CA LYS A 50 -3.29 -9.52 6.36
C LYS A 50 -2.37 -10.38 7.23
N SER A 51 -1.22 -10.77 6.70
CA SER A 51 -0.14 -11.41 7.47
C SER A 51 0.97 -10.40 7.71
N ALA A 52 1.27 -10.12 8.98
CA ALA A 52 2.54 -9.51 9.34
C ALA A 52 3.61 -10.62 9.25
N ARG A 53 4.55 -10.46 8.33
CA ARG A 53 5.74 -11.32 8.21
C ARG A 53 6.95 -10.59 8.74
#